data_AF-A0A8B8MIG7-F1
#
_entry.id   AF-A0A8B8MIG7-F1
#
_cell.length_a   1.000
_cell.length_b   1.000
_cell.length_c   1.000
_cell.angle_alpha   90.00
_cell.angle_beta   90.00
_cell.angle_gamma   90.00
#
_symmetry.space_group_name_H-M   'P 1'
#
loop_
_entity.id
_entity.type
_entity.pdbx_description
1 polymer ?
#
loop_
_entity_poly.entity_id
_entity_poly.type
_entity_poly.pdbx_seq_one_letter_code
_entity_poly.pdbx_strand_id
1 'polypeptide(L)'
;MVTAAATMVALSVKSHSKIHTLSSFRTLPRLTCSFSSSLNFNISFAPSKPKPKPETQGPTEPDDTPLLIPWIVRGEDGNLKLQSEPPPSLINALASAQTGTKKDKKQTKTSTNKAQNHEKVRAVAPPQHSKAARRFYNQTIKDSAGTRLSKVLAASGVASRRSCEELIFEGRVTVNGSVCNTPQTRVDPAKDVIYVNGNRLPKRQPRKVYLALNKPKGYICSSGENESKSVINLFDDYLRSWGKKHPGVPAPRLFTVGRLDVATTGLIIVTNDGDFAQKLSHPSSNLSKEYIATVDGLVHKRHLVTISEGTSIEGVHCVPDIVELLPRQPDVQRARLRIVVHEGRKHEVRELVKKAGLEIHSLKRVRIGGFRLPPDLG
;
A
#
# COMPACT_ATOMS: atom_id res chain seq x y z
N MET A 1 -27.35 -48.25 -38.79
CA MET A 1 -26.97 -47.86 -40.16
C MET A 1 -25.49 -47.50 -40.15
N VAL A 2 -24.71 -48.29 -40.90
CA VAL A 2 -23.37 -48.02 -41.50
C VAL A 2 -22.18 -47.88 -40.51
N THR A 3 -21.36 -48.92 -40.21
CA THR A 3 -20.15 -49.49 -40.92
C THR A 3 -19.07 -48.44 -41.26
N ALA A 4 -17.73 -48.61 -41.18
CA ALA A 4 -16.73 -49.70 -41.08
C ALA A 4 -15.37 -49.01 -40.67
N ALA A 5 -14.51 -49.56 -39.80
CA ALA A 5 -13.44 -50.56 -39.98
C ALA A 5 -12.08 -50.08 -40.56
N ALA A 6 -11.00 -50.52 -39.87
CA ALA A 6 -9.61 -50.79 -40.30
C ALA A 6 -8.68 -49.58 -40.60
N THR A 7 -7.35 -49.56 -40.34
CA THR A 7 -6.34 -50.64 -40.30
C THR A 7 -5.05 -50.14 -39.60
N MET A 8 -4.32 -51.04 -38.92
CA MET A 8 -2.94 -50.85 -38.46
C MET A 8 -1.94 -50.79 -39.63
N VAL A 9 -0.82 -50.05 -39.47
CA VAL A 9 0.51 -50.49 -39.96
C VAL A 9 1.59 -50.04 -38.98
N ALA A 10 2.26 -51.02 -38.37
CA ALA A 10 3.55 -50.89 -37.72
C ALA A 10 4.66 -51.16 -38.75
N LEU A 11 5.73 -50.37 -38.75
CA LEU A 11 6.98 -50.71 -39.43
C LEU A 11 8.17 -50.36 -38.54
N SER A 12 8.71 -51.44 -37.96
CA SER A 12 10.02 -51.55 -37.34
C SER A 12 11.04 -51.87 -38.44
N VAL A 13 12.17 -51.16 -38.50
CA VAL A 13 13.40 -51.68 -39.14
C VAL A 13 14.60 -51.42 -38.23
N LYS A 14 15.29 -52.52 -37.95
CA LYS A 14 16.50 -52.68 -37.13
C LYS A 14 17.76 -52.35 -37.93
N SER A 15 18.80 -51.96 -37.17
CA SER A 15 20.20 -52.44 -37.26
C SER A 15 21.02 -52.12 -38.52
N HIS A 16 22.21 -51.52 -38.34
CA HIS A 16 23.47 -52.30 -38.36
C HIS A 16 24.67 -51.50 -37.81
N SER A 17 25.42 -52.23 -37.00
CA SER A 17 26.72 -51.97 -36.39
C SER A 17 27.84 -51.65 -37.40
N LYS A 18 28.86 -50.92 -36.95
CA LYS A 18 30.26 -51.32 -37.18
C LYS A 18 31.20 -50.76 -36.11
N ILE A 19 31.89 -51.70 -35.49
CA ILE A 19 33.00 -51.59 -34.56
C ILE A 19 34.27 -51.28 -35.38
N HIS A 20 35.11 -50.39 -34.90
CA HIS A 20 36.56 -50.49 -35.11
C HIS A 20 37.30 -50.08 -33.83
N THR A 21 37.97 -51.06 -33.26
CA THR A 21 38.99 -51.00 -32.22
C THR A 21 40.33 -50.59 -32.81
N LEU A 22 41.13 -49.78 -32.09
CA LEU A 22 42.43 -50.18 -31.51
C LEU A 22 43.29 -48.96 -31.07
N SER A 23 43.80 -49.07 -29.82
CA SER A 23 45.12 -48.68 -29.27
C SER A 23 45.79 -47.35 -29.70
N SER A 24 46.46 -46.57 -28.83
CA SER A 24 47.42 -47.01 -27.83
C SER A 24 47.77 -45.90 -26.82
N PHE A 25 48.16 -46.37 -25.65
CA PHE A 25 48.98 -45.81 -24.58
C PHE A 25 49.71 -44.46 -24.79
N ARG A 26 49.58 -43.58 -23.80
CA ARG A 26 50.73 -43.01 -23.07
C ARG A 26 50.33 -42.57 -21.66
N THR A 27 50.77 -43.36 -20.70
CA THR A 27 50.91 -43.05 -19.27
C THR A 27 52.12 -42.14 -19.04
N LEU A 28 52.11 -41.40 -17.91
CA LEU A 28 53.21 -41.01 -17.00
C LEU A 28 52.84 -39.71 -16.24
N PRO A 29 53.34 -39.45 -15.03
CA PRO A 29 53.19 -40.24 -13.80
C PRO A 29 52.56 -39.41 -12.64
N ARG A 30 52.00 -40.11 -11.65
CA ARG A 30 51.75 -39.55 -10.31
C ARG A 30 53.07 -39.51 -9.54
N LEU A 31 53.45 -38.34 -9.04
CA LEU A 31 54.48 -38.19 -8.02
C LEU A 31 53.81 -37.99 -6.66
N THR A 32 53.87 -39.02 -5.83
CA THR A 32 53.73 -38.95 -4.38
C THR A 32 55.12 -38.90 -3.78
N CYS A 33 55.42 -37.86 -3.01
CA CYS A 33 56.56 -37.84 -2.10
C CYS A 33 56.08 -37.33 -0.74
N SER A 34 56.27 -38.14 0.28
CA SER A 34 56.02 -37.83 1.68
C SER A 34 57.35 -37.76 2.45
N PHE A 35 57.32 -36.92 3.49
CA PHE A 35 58.21 -36.76 4.63
C PHE A 35 59.55 -35.99 4.52
N SER A 36 59.55 -34.94 5.37
CA SER A 36 60.59 -34.57 6.34
C SER A 36 61.88 -33.92 5.83
N SER A 37 62.00 -32.62 6.09
CA SER A 37 63.08 -32.11 6.94
C SER A 37 62.80 -30.66 7.32
N SER A 38 62.83 -30.42 8.63
CA SER A 38 62.76 -29.12 9.28
C SER A 38 64.01 -28.29 8.99
N LEU A 39 63.84 -27.09 8.45
CA LEU A 39 64.85 -26.02 8.54
C LEU A 39 64.17 -24.79 9.14
N ASN A 40 64.49 -24.56 10.41
CA ASN A 40 64.10 -23.40 11.19
C ASN A 40 64.80 -22.15 10.65
N PHE A 41 64.04 -21.19 10.13
CA PHE A 41 64.48 -19.80 10.05
C PHE A 41 63.77 -18.99 11.12
N ASN A 42 64.56 -18.59 12.12
CA ASN A 42 64.18 -17.82 13.27
C ASN A 42 64.15 -16.33 12.88
N ILE A 43 62.98 -15.80 12.55
CA ILE A 43 62.75 -14.36 12.43
C ILE A 43 61.83 -13.96 13.57
N SER A 44 62.45 -13.44 14.63
CA SER A 44 61.80 -12.87 15.80
C SER A 44 61.16 -11.53 15.42
N PHE A 45 59.85 -11.53 15.16
CA PHE A 45 59.06 -10.30 15.07
C PHE A 45 58.72 -9.78 16.47
N ALA A 46 58.96 -8.48 16.68
CA ALA A 46 58.65 -7.79 17.93
C ALA A 46 57.18 -8.00 18.36
N PRO A 47 56.89 -8.18 19.67
CA PRO A 47 55.53 -8.39 20.13
C PRO A 47 54.64 -7.18 19.83
N SER A 48 53.43 -7.46 19.37
CA SER A 48 52.39 -6.46 19.14
C SER A 48 52.01 -5.79 20.47
N LYS A 49 51.83 -4.45 20.43
CA LYS A 49 51.30 -3.69 21.56
C LYS A 49 49.95 -4.29 22.01
N PRO A 50 49.70 -4.43 23.32
CA PRO A 50 48.47 -5.04 23.81
C PRO A 50 47.25 -4.22 23.37
N LYS A 51 46.31 -4.90 22.71
CA LYS A 51 44.97 -4.41 22.41
C LYS A 51 44.20 -4.22 23.74
N PRO A 52 43.56 -3.08 24.00
CA PRO A 52 42.65 -2.97 25.13
C PRO A 52 41.46 -3.93 24.91
N LYS A 53 41.13 -4.71 25.95
CA LYS A 53 39.94 -5.58 26.04
C LYS A 53 38.75 -4.79 26.62
N PRO A 54 37.51 -5.29 26.46
CA PRO A 54 36.36 -4.52 26.03
C PRO A 54 35.59 -3.90 27.19
N GLU A 55 35.12 -2.67 27.01
CA GLU A 55 34.01 -2.15 27.80
C GLU A 55 32.69 -2.49 27.11
N THR A 56 31.86 -3.22 27.86
CA THR A 56 30.48 -3.54 27.52
C THR A 56 29.65 -2.26 27.44
N GLN A 57 29.12 -1.93 26.26
CA GLN A 57 28.07 -0.92 26.11
C GLN A 57 26.95 -1.44 25.21
N GLY A 58 25.72 -1.25 25.69
CA GLY A 58 24.47 -1.77 25.16
C GLY A 58 23.98 -1.12 23.85
N PRO A 59 22.71 -1.36 23.49
CA PRO A 59 22.19 -1.11 22.14
C PRO A 59 22.18 0.38 21.79
N THR A 60 22.63 0.68 20.57
CA THR A 60 22.75 2.03 20.01
C THR A 60 21.41 2.50 19.43
N GLU A 61 20.86 3.56 20.01
CA GLU A 61 19.73 4.35 19.51
C GLU A 61 20.11 5.13 18.22
N PRO A 62 19.15 5.45 17.32
CA PRO A 62 19.41 6.15 16.06
C PRO A 62 19.39 7.70 16.20
N ASP A 63 20.12 8.35 15.29
CA ASP A 63 20.30 9.81 15.12
C ASP A 63 19.03 10.67 15.29
N ASP A 64 19.03 11.53 16.31
CA ASP A 64 18.12 12.67 16.45
C ASP A 64 18.67 13.89 15.71
N THR A 65 18.07 14.22 14.55
CA THR A 65 18.04 15.60 14.05
C THR A 65 16.61 16.12 14.26
N PRO A 66 16.40 17.26 14.94
CA PRO A 66 15.06 17.77 15.11
C PRO A 66 14.54 18.23 13.76
N LEU A 67 13.52 17.51 13.28
CA LEU A 67 12.63 17.94 12.21
C LEU A 67 12.06 19.30 12.61
N LEU A 68 12.55 20.37 11.98
CA LEU A 68 11.95 21.69 12.14
C LEU A 68 10.62 21.70 11.37
N ILE A 69 9.55 21.30 12.07
CA ILE A 69 8.19 21.38 11.58
C ILE A 69 7.79 22.87 11.64
N PRO A 70 7.43 23.50 10.52
CA PRO A 70 6.98 24.89 10.55
C PRO A 70 5.62 24.99 11.26
N TRP A 71 5.46 26.00 12.10
CA TRP A 71 4.30 26.15 12.96
C TRP A 71 3.16 26.80 12.17
N ILE A 72 2.02 26.12 12.11
CA ILE A 72 0.81 26.71 11.55
C ILE A 72 0.03 27.30 12.71
N VAL A 73 0.06 28.62 12.82
CA VAL A 73 -0.68 29.36 13.84
C VAL A 73 -1.76 30.17 13.15
N ARG A 74 -2.93 30.25 13.78
CA ARG A 74 -4.03 31.08 13.28
C ARG A 74 -3.72 32.52 13.65
N GLY A 75 -3.56 33.38 12.64
CA GLY A 75 -3.37 34.81 12.84
C GLY A 75 -4.65 35.47 13.34
N GLU A 76 -4.53 36.69 13.87
CA GLU A 76 -5.66 37.50 14.36
C GLU A 76 -6.67 37.82 13.25
N ASP A 77 -6.24 37.75 11.98
CA ASP A 77 -7.05 37.86 10.77
C ASP A 77 -7.81 36.57 10.40
N GLY A 78 -7.75 35.52 11.24
CA GLY A 78 -8.46 34.25 11.06
C GLY A 78 -7.83 33.28 10.06
N ASN A 79 -6.84 33.74 9.30
CA ASN A 79 -6.09 32.97 8.30
C ASN A 79 -4.91 32.19 8.93
N LEU A 80 -4.64 31.00 8.39
CA LEU A 80 -3.53 30.17 8.83
C LEU A 80 -2.21 30.70 8.26
N LYS A 81 -1.31 31.14 9.14
CA LYS A 81 0.00 31.66 8.78
C LYS A 81 1.09 30.69 9.21
N LEU A 82 2.03 30.46 8.31
CA LEU A 82 3.20 29.64 8.55
C LEU A 82 4.25 30.52 9.26
N GLN A 83 4.53 30.23 10.52
CA GLN A 83 5.59 30.91 11.26
C GLN A 83 6.84 30.04 11.30
N SER A 84 7.97 30.69 11.00
CA SER A 84 9.30 30.08 11.09
C SER A 84 9.81 30.01 12.53
N GLU A 85 9.23 30.82 13.43
CA GLU A 85 9.64 30.89 14.83
C GLU A 85 8.69 30.07 15.72
N PRO A 86 9.22 29.24 16.64
CA PRO A 86 8.42 28.43 17.54
C PRO A 86 7.74 29.28 18.62
N PRO A 87 6.60 28.82 19.18
CA PRO A 87 5.93 29.52 20.27
C PRO A 87 6.86 29.73 21.48
N PRO A 88 6.74 30.85 22.23
CA PRO A 88 7.63 31.19 23.35
C PRO A 88 7.74 30.09 24.42
N SER A 89 6.67 29.32 24.62
CA SER A 89 6.63 28.18 25.54
C SER A 89 7.62 27.06 25.16
N LEU A 90 7.86 26.85 23.87
CA LEU A 90 8.80 25.85 23.35
C LEU A 90 10.25 26.34 23.44
N ILE A 91 10.47 27.65 23.21
CA ILE A 91 11.78 28.28 23.36
C ILE A 91 12.28 28.14 24.81
N ASN A 92 11.39 28.32 25.78
CA ASN A 92 11.70 28.15 27.21
C ASN A 92 11.99 26.69 27.59
N ALA A 93 11.37 25.73 26.92
CA ALA A 93 11.63 24.30 27.12
C ALA A 93 12.92 23.82 26.45
N LEU A 94 13.36 24.47 25.37
CA LEU A 94 14.62 24.20 24.70
C LEU A 94 15.83 24.80 25.44
N ALA A 95 15.64 25.93 26.13
CA ALA A 95 16.69 26.58 26.92
C ALA A 95 17.18 25.73 28.12
N SER A 96 16.41 24.74 28.57
CA SER A 96 16.76 23.85 29.68
C SER A 96 17.46 22.56 29.28
N ALA A 97 17.59 22.26 27.98
CA ALA A 97 18.15 20.98 27.49
C ALA A 97 19.59 21.16 26.99
N GLN A 98 20.57 20.57 27.68
CA GLN A 98 21.98 20.60 27.26
C GLN A 98 22.37 19.35 26.46
N THR A 99 22.90 19.52 25.24
CA THR A 99 23.79 18.52 24.61
C THR A 99 24.78 19.17 23.63
N GLY A 100 26.03 18.70 23.70
CA GLY A 100 27.20 19.20 22.98
C GLY A 100 27.36 18.70 21.54
N THR A 101 28.20 19.44 20.81
CA THR A 101 28.26 19.62 19.34
C THR A 101 29.42 18.93 18.61
N LYS A 102 29.26 18.61 17.31
CA LYS A 102 30.04 19.11 16.10
C LYS A 102 29.99 18.13 14.91
N LYS A 103 29.43 18.52 13.74
CA LYS A 103 30.00 19.18 12.51
C LYS A 103 30.89 18.28 11.62
N ASP A 104 30.95 18.34 10.28
CA ASP A 104 30.11 18.84 9.16
C ASP A 104 30.92 18.65 7.83
N LYS A 105 30.23 18.51 6.67
CA LYS A 105 30.64 18.88 5.26
C LYS A 105 31.76 18.07 4.54
N LYS A 106 31.79 17.93 3.19
CA LYS A 106 31.44 18.88 2.10
C LYS A 106 31.33 18.22 0.70
N GLN A 107 30.26 18.61 0.00
CA GLN A 107 30.02 18.87 -1.44
C GLN A 107 31.16 18.87 -2.48
N THR A 108 30.81 18.52 -3.73
CA THR A 108 31.06 19.39 -4.91
C THR A 108 30.01 19.23 -6.02
N LYS A 109 29.72 20.36 -6.69
CA LYS A 109 28.75 20.61 -7.77
C LYS A 109 29.47 20.62 -9.13
N THR A 110 28.73 20.39 -10.22
CA THR A 110 28.84 21.20 -11.45
C THR A 110 27.57 21.17 -12.31
N SER A 111 27.20 22.35 -12.80
CA SER A 111 26.17 22.74 -13.79
C SER A 111 26.61 22.33 -15.23
N THR A 112 25.78 22.29 -16.29
CA THR A 112 25.07 23.44 -16.91
C THR A 112 24.11 23.00 -18.06
N ASN A 113 22.96 23.68 -18.15
CA ASN A 113 21.93 23.90 -19.21
C ASN A 113 22.04 23.30 -20.64
N LYS A 114 20.90 22.78 -21.17
CA LYS A 114 20.17 23.39 -22.33
C LYS A 114 18.81 22.73 -22.68
N ALA A 115 17.87 23.61 -23.03
CA ALA A 115 16.78 23.51 -24.02
C ALA A 115 15.64 22.47 -23.90
N GLN A 116 14.44 23.01 -24.01
CA GLN A 116 13.13 22.37 -24.02
C GLN A 116 12.91 21.53 -25.29
N ASN A 117 12.35 20.34 -25.13
CA ASN A 117 11.66 19.61 -26.18
C ASN A 117 10.49 18.85 -25.53
N HIS A 118 9.27 19.09 -26.01
CA HIS A 118 8.09 18.32 -25.62
C HIS A 118 8.20 16.92 -26.24
N GLU A 119 8.72 15.96 -25.47
CA GLU A 119 8.91 14.58 -25.90
C GLU A 119 7.69 13.72 -25.53
N LYS A 120 6.98 13.23 -26.54
CA LYS A 120 6.02 12.12 -26.44
C LYS A 120 6.70 10.98 -25.68
N VAL A 121 6.10 10.51 -24.59
CA VAL A 121 6.58 9.36 -23.81
C VAL A 121 6.65 8.12 -24.71
N ARG A 122 7.84 7.85 -25.25
CA ARG A 122 8.13 6.66 -26.05
C ARG A 122 8.34 5.51 -25.07
N ALA A 123 7.55 4.45 -25.19
CA ALA A 123 7.69 3.25 -24.39
C ALA A 123 9.13 2.72 -24.52
N VAL A 124 9.88 2.73 -23.42
CA VAL A 124 11.24 2.20 -23.36
C VAL A 124 11.17 0.69 -23.55
N ALA A 125 11.86 0.17 -24.56
CA ALA A 125 11.92 -1.27 -24.80
C ALA A 125 12.49 -1.99 -23.56
N PRO A 126 11.89 -3.11 -23.13
CA PRO A 126 12.35 -3.81 -21.94
C PRO A 126 13.82 -4.27 -22.11
N PRO A 127 14.61 -4.28 -21.02
CA PRO A 127 16.01 -4.72 -21.09
C PRO A 127 16.11 -6.16 -21.63
N GLN A 128 16.88 -6.34 -22.70
CA GLN A 128 17.10 -7.63 -23.36
C GLN A 128 18.12 -8.46 -22.58
N HIS A 129 17.65 -9.36 -21.71
CA HIS A 129 18.51 -10.33 -21.04
C HIS A 129 18.81 -11.55 -21.93
N SER A 130 20.01 -12.13 -21.78
CA SER A 130 20.39 -13.37 -22.47
C SER A 130 19.49 -14.55 -22.05
N LYS A 131 19.39 -15.60 -22.89
CA LYS A 131 18.59 -16.80 -22.60
C LYS A 131 18.99 -17.47 -21.27
N ALA A 132 20.29 -17.46 -20.93
CA ALA A 132 20.80 -17.99 -19.67
C ALA A 132 20.35 -17.16 -18.46
N ALA A 133 20.43 -15.83 -18.57
CA ALA A 133 19.97 -14.93 -17.52
C ALA A 133 18.46 -15.09 -17.26
N ARG A 134 17.64 -15.20 -18.32
CA ARG A 134 16.18 -15.45 -18.18
C ARG A 134 15.89 -16.76 -17.44
N ARG A 135 16.62 -17.84 -17.72
CA ARG A 135 16.44 -19.14 -17.04
C ARG A 135 16.76 -19.05 -15.55
N PHE A 136 17.88 -18.41 -15.19
CA PHE A 136 18.28 -18.20 -13.81
C PHE A 136 17.20 -17.43 -13.02
N TYR A 137 16.74 -16.30 -13.55
CA TYR A 137 15.72 -15.49 -12.89
C TYR A 137 14.36 -16.18 -12.77
N ASN A 138 13.91 -16.91 -13.81
CA ASN A 138 12.65 -17.65 -13.77
C ASN A 138 12.61 -18.73 -12.69
N GLN A 139 13.74 -19.37 -12.41
CA GLN A 139 13.83 -20.36 -11.34
C GLN A 139 13.71 -19.69 -9.97
N THR A 140 14.41 -18.57 -9.78
CA THR A 140 14.35 -17.76 -8.54
C THR A 140 12.94 -17.25 -8.21
N ILE A 141 12.14 -16.92 -9.24
CA ILE A 141 10.75 -16.44 -9.07
C ILE A 141 9.82 -17.51 -8.48
N LYS A 142 10.05 -18.80 -8.78
CA LYS A 142 9.21 -19.91 -8.28
C LYS A 142 9.42 -20.19 -6.79
N ASP A 143 10.61 -19.92 -6.28
CA ASP A 143 11.03 -20.31 -4.93
C ASP A 143 10.90 -19.17 -3.89
N SER A 144 10.40 -18.00 -4.30
CA SER A 144 10.38 -16.80 -3.46
C SER A 144 9.28 -16.81 -2.39
N ALA A 145 9.69 -16.67 -1.12
CA ALA A 145 8.83 -16.30 0.02
C ALA A 145 8.41 -14.81 -0.02
N GLY A 146 7.99 -14.36 -1.20
CA GLY A 146 7.72 -12.95 -1.50
C GLY A 146 6.25 -12.53 -1.36
N THR A 147 6.01 -11.25 -1.61
CA THR A 147 4.65 -10.69 -1.68
C THR A 147 4.07 -10.93 -3.08
N ARG A 148 2.77 -11.18 -3.18
CA ARG A 148 2.10 -11.34 -4.49
C ARG A 148 2.34 -10.11 -5.38
N LEU A 149 2.72 -10.33 -6.63
CA LEU A 149 3.07 -9.30 -7.60
C LEU A 149 1.96 -8.24 -7.74
N SER A 150 0.69 -8.66 -7.85
CA SER A 150 -0.43 -7.70 -7.94
C SER A 150 -0.57 -6.79 -6.71
N LYS A 151 -0.22 -7.28 -5.51
CA LYS A 151 -0.17 -6.47 -4.29
C LYS A 151 1.00 -5.49 -4.31
N VAL A 152 2.17 -5.91 -4.78
CA VAL A 152 3.35 -5.04 -4.90
C VAL A 152 3.10 -3.90 -5.90
N LEU A 153 2.53 -4.20 -7.07
CA LEU A 153 2.19 -3.19 -8.07
C LEU A 153 1.18 -2.17 -7.53
N ALA A 154 0.13 -2.65 -6.86
CA ALA A 154 -0.89 -1.78 -6.26
C ALA A 154 -0.31 -0.90 -5.14
N ALA A 155 0.52 -1.47 -4.25
CA ALA A 155 1.18 -0.73 -3.17
C ALA A 155 2.13 0.35 -3.71
N SER A 156 2.79 0.09 -4.85
CA SER A 156 3.63 1.06 -5.54
C SER A 156 2.84 2.13 -6.32
N GLY A 157 1.50 2.09 -6.27
CA GLY A 157 0.64 3.10 -6.87
C GLY A 157 0.39 2.94 -8.37
N VAL A 158 0.72 1.79 -8.97
CA VAL A 158 0.58 1.55 -10.43
C VAL A 158 -0.88 1.63 -10.86
N ALA A 159 -1.75 0.86 -10.21
CA ALA A 159 -3.18 0.85 -10.47
C ALA A 159 -3.93 0.22 -9.28
N SER A 160 -5.25 0.03 -9.41
CA SER A 160 -5.99 -0.82 -8.46
C SER A 160 -5.43 -2.24 -8.46
N ARG A 161 -5.63 -3.01 -7.38
CA ARG A 161 -5.17 -4.41 -7.34
C ARG A 161 -5.70 -5.23 -8.52
N ARG A 162 -6.98 -5.08 -8.87
CA ARG A 162 -7.60 -5.82 -10.00
C ARG A 162 -7.03 -5.38 -11.34
N SER A 163 -6.89 -4.08 -11.55
CA SER A 163 -6.26 -3.54 -12.75
C SER A 163 -4.78 -3.95 -12.87
N CYS A 164 -4.07 -4.12 -11.74
CA CYS A 164 -2.73 -4.70 -11.77
C CYS A 164 -2.74 -6.17 -12.20
N GLU A 165 -3.78 -6.94 -11.87
CA GLU A 165 -3.92 -8.33 -12.35
C GLU A 165 -4.20 -8.36 -13.86
N GLU A 166 -5.02 -7.46 -14.36
CA GLU A 166 -5.26 -7.27 -15.81
C GLU A 166 -3.95 -6.93 -16.55
N LEU A 167 -3.17 -5.97 -16.06
CA LEU A 167 -1.86 -5.64 -16.63
C LEU A 167 -0.90 -6.85 -16.67
N ILE A 168 -0.96 -7.71 -15.66
CA ILE A 168 -0.16 -8.94 -15.61
C ILE A 168 -0.67 -9.92 -16.68
N PHE A 169 -1.98 -10.16 -16.77
CA PHE A 169 -2.55 -11.05 -17.78
C PHE A 169 -2.27 -10.60 -19.21
N GLU A 170 -2.25 -9.29 -19.46
CA GLU A 170 -1.89 -8.70 -20.75
C GLU A 170 -0.39 -8.78 -21.08
N GLY A 171 0.44 -9.33 -20.19
CA GLY A 171 1.89 -9.43 -20.39
C GLY A 171 2.63 -8.10 -20.38
N ARG A 172 2.02 -7.06 -19.79
CA ARG A 172 2.61 -5.72 -19.66
C ARG A 172 3.59 -5.58 -18.50
N VAL A 173 3.74 -6.62 -17.70
CA VAL A 173 4.61 -6.65 -16.52
C VAL A 173 5.77 -7.61 -16.74
N THR A 174 6.99 -7.13 -16.49
CA THR A 174 8.18 -7.98 -16.48
C THR A 174 8.82 -7.97 -15.11
N VAL A 175 9.32 -9.14 -14.69
CA VAL A 175 10.05 -9.33 -13.44
C VAL A 175 11.40 -9.94 -13.81
N ASN A 176 12.49 -9.27 -13.42
CA ASN A 176 13.86 -9.69 -13.70
C ASN A 176 14.12 -10.02 -15.19
N GLY A 177 13.50 -9.26 -16.09
CA GLY A 177 13.69 -9.42 -17.54
C GLY A 177 12.81 -10.45 -18.23
N SER A 178 11.94 -11.13 -17.49
CA SER A 178 10.97 -12.10 -18.02
C SER A 178 9.56 -11.56 -17.90
N VAL A 179 8.76 -11.72 -18.96
CA VAL A 179 7.33 -11.38 -18.94
C VAL A 179 6.63 -12.31 -17.95
N CYS A 180 5.86 -11.73 -17.04
CA CYS A 180 5.10 -12.47 -16.04
C CYS A 180 3.61 -12.33 -16.32
N ASN A 181 2.94 -13.45 -16.60
CA ASN A 181 1.50 -13.50 -16.89
C ASN A 181 0.67 -14.10 -15.75
N THR A 182 1.32 -14.49 -14.64
CA THR A 182 0.67 -15.13 -13.50
C THR A 182 0.56 -14.13 -12.35
N PRO A 183 -0.64 -13.62 -12.01
CA PRO A 183 -0.76 -12.62 -10.95
C PRO A 183 -0.48 -13.14 -9.54
N GLN A 184 -0.42 -14.47 -9.37
CA GLN A 184 -0.07 -15.12 -8.11
C GLN A 184 1.44 -15.20 -7.87
N THR A 185 2.26 -14.83 -8.85
CA THR A 185 3.72 -14.80 -8.73
C THR A 185 4.13 -13.98 -7.50
N ARG A 186 5.05 -14.53 -6.71
CA ARG A 186 5.59 -13.87 -5.52
C ARG A 186 6.91 -13.20 -5.88
N VAL A 187 7.06 -11.96 -5.45
CA VAL A 187 8.24 -11.12 -5.70
C VAL A 187 8.67 -10.42 -4.43
N ASP A 188 9.97 -10.15 -4.34
CA ASP A 188 10.57 -9.32 -3.30
C ASP A 188 10.87 -7.93 -3.90
N PRO A 189 10.11 -6.88 -3.55
CA PRO A 189 10.33 -5.54 -4.11
C PRO A 189 11.69 -4.93 -3.78
N ALA A 190 12.41 -5.44 -2.77
CA ALA A 190 13.75 -4.98 -2.43
C ALA A 190 14.83 -5.56 -3.36
N LYS A 191 14.63 -6.79 -3.85
CA LYS A 191 15.59 -7.54 -4.66
C LYS A 191 15.23 -7.56 -6.14
N ASP A 192 13.96 -7.81 -6.44
CA ASP A 192 13.49 -8.01 -7.81
C ASP A 192 13.36 -6.68 -8.56
N VAL A 193 13.69 -6.73 -9.86
CA VAL A 193 13.54 -5.61 -10.78
C VAL A 193 12.25 -5.81 -11.57
N ILE A 194 11.26 -4.97 -11.27
CA ILE A 194 9.94 -5.04 -11.88
C ILE A 194 9.78 -3.88 -12.86
N TYR A 195 9.25 -4.15 -14.05
CA TYR A 195 8.83 -3.14 -15.02
C TYR A 195 7.35 -3.30 -15.35
N VAL A 196 6.67 -2.18 -15.56
CA VAL A 196 5.29 -2.11 -16.06
C VAL A 196 5.28 -1.20 -17.28
N ASN A 197 4.80 -1.69 -18.42
CA ASN A 197 4.82 -0.96 -19.69
C ASN A 197 6.21 -0.39 -20.05
N GLY A 198 7.28 -1.11 -19.71
CA GLY A 198 8.67 -0.66 -19.95
C GLY A 198 9.22 0.32 -18.90
N ASN A 199 8.39 0.81 -17.97
CA ASN A 199 8.83 1.69 -16.89
C ASN A 199 9.22 0.90 -15.64
N ARG A 200 10.42 1.17 -15.10
CA ARG A 200 10.92 0.50 -13.90
C ARG A 200 10.14 0.94 -12.68
N LEU A 201 9.67 -0.02 -11.89
CA LEU A 201 8.99 0.27 -10.63
C LEU A 201 10.00 0.91 -9.64
N PRO A 202 9.63 1.99 -8.94
CA PRO A 202 10.47 2.57 -7.89
C PRO A 202 10.78 1.53 -6.80
N LYS A 203 12.03 1.48 -6.33
CA LYS A 203 12.41 0.61 -5.20
C LYS A 203 11.76 1.06 -3.89
N ARG A 204 11.50 2.36 -3.74
CA ARG A 204 10.85 2.94 -2.57
C ARG A 204 9.35 2.97 -2.79
N GLN A 205 8.61 2.35 -1.87
CA GLN A 205 7.15 2.45 -1.86
C GLN A 205 6.70 3.85 -1.44
N PRO A 206 5.51 4.30 -1.87
CA PRO A 206 4.89 5.51 -1.34
C PRO A 206 4.76 5.44 0.18
N ARG A 207 4.86 6.59 0.85
CA ARG A 207 4.58 6.68 2.29
C ARG A 207 3.13 6.29 2.57
N LYS A 208 2.90 5.64 3.71
CA LYS A 208 1.54 5.33 4.17
C LYS A 208 0.85 6.62 4.62
N VAL A 209 -0.39 6.81 4.17
CA VAL A 209 -1.20 7.98 4.43
C VAL A 209 -2.55 7.54 4.98
N TYR A 210 -3.04 8.21 6.01
CA TYR A 210 -4.34 7.97 6.63
C TYR A 210 -5.05 9.31 6.80
N LEU A 211 -6.15 9.49 6.07
CA LEU A 211 -6.92 10.73 6.04
C LEU A 211 -8.35 10.44 6.50
N ALA A 212 -8.92 11.35 7.26
CA ALA A 212 -10.35 11.38 7.55
C ALA A 212 -11.00 12.47 6.70
N LEU A 213 -12.14 12.16 6.10
CA LEU A 213 -12.90 13.09 5.29
C LEU A 213 -14.34 13.14 5.79
N ASN A 214 -14.86 14.35 5.96
CA ASN A 214 -16.30 14.58 5.98
C ASN A 214 -16.80 14.58 4.53
N LYS A 215 -17.23 13.41 4.05
CA LYS A 215 -17.66 13.24 2.67
C LYS A 215 -18.85 14.16 2.37
N PRO A 216 -18.76 15.05 1.37
CA PRO A 216 -19.89 15.85 0.95
C PRO A 216 -20.94 15.01 0.19
N LYS A 217 -22.18 15.54 0.15
CA LYS A 217 -23.28 14.94 -0.60
C LYS A 217 -22.98 15.03 -2.10
N GLY A 218 -23.39 14.02 -2.87
CA GLY A 218 -23.23 14.02 -4.34
C GLY A 218 -21.91 13.44 -4.84
N TYR A 219 -21.00 13.06 -3.95
CA TYR A 219 -19.74 12.39 -4.29
C TYR A 219 -19.86 10.88 -4.15
N ILE A 220 -19.11 10.14 -4.96
CA ILE A 220 -19.08 8.68 -4.96
C ILE A 220 -17.74 8.16 -4.46
N CYS A 221 -17.75 7.01 -3.78
CA CYS A 221 -16.55 6.43 -3.17
C CYS A 221 -15.72 5.56 -4.14
N SER A 222 -16.21 5.39 -5.38
CA SER A 222 -15.51 4.69 -6.46
C SER A 222 -14.42 5.58 -7.06
N SER A 223 -13.43 4.95 -7.68
CA SER A 223 -12.26 5.63 -8.28
C SER A 223 -12.18 5.34 -9.79
N GLY A 224 -13.32 5.32 -10.48
CA GLY A 224 -13.37 5.09 -11.93
C GLY A 224 -12.91 6.33 -12.71
N GLU A 225 -12.19 6.14 -13.82
CA GLU A 225 -11.69 7.25 -14.65
C GLU A 225 -12.82 8.11 -15.25
N ASN A 226 -14.02 7.55 -15.42
CA ASN A 226 -15.18 8.24 -15.99
C ASN A 226 -16.05 8.96 -14.94
N GLU A 227 -15.63 9.00 -13.68
CA GLU A 227 -16.45 9.50 -12.58
C GLU A 227 -16.04 10.93 -12.17
N SER A 228 -16.80 11.93 -12.64
CA SER A 228 -16.49 13.35 -12.39
C SER A 228 -16.55 13.78 -10.91
N LYS A 229 -17.32 13.06 -10.07
CA LYS A 229 -17.52 13.36 -8.64
C LYS A 229 -16.99 12.25 -7.72
N SER A 230 -15.77 11.78 -7.94
CA SER A 230 -15.13 10.85 -7.00
C SER A 230 -14.66 11.58 -5.73
N VAL A 231 -14.78 10.91 -4.58
CA VAL A 231 -14.17 11.35 -3.31
C VAL A 231 -12.66 11.54 -3.44
N ILE A 232 -11.99 10.79 -4.32
CA ILE A 232 -10.54 10.89 -4.51
C ILE A 232 -10.16 12.23 -5.14
N ASN A 233 -10.99 12.79 -6.02
CA ASN A 233 -10.75 14.07 -6.69
C ASN A 233 -10.68 15.24 -5.68
N LEU A 234 -11.31 15.09 -4.51
CA LEU A 234 -11.21 16.08 -3.43
C LEU A 234 -9.79 16.21 -2.85
N PHE A 235 -8.89 15.28 -3.18
CA PHE A 235 -7.49 15.29 -2.75
C PHE A 235 -6.53 15.69 -3.86
N ASP A 236 -7.01 16.17 -5.02
CA ASP A 236 -6.15 16.52 -6.15
C ASP A 236 -5.11 17.58 -5.79
N ASP A 237 -5.48 18.62 -5.04
CA ASP A 237 -4.54 19.65 -4.57
C ASP A 237 -3.49 19.09 -3.61
N TYR A 238 -3.91 18.17 -2.74
CA TYR A 238 -3.00 17.46 -1.85
C TYR A 238 -1.99 16.63 -2.64
N LEU A 239 -2.45 15.86 -3.63
CA LEU A 239 -1.59 15.04 -4.48
C LEU A 239 -0.68 15.89 -5.39
N ARG A 240 -1.17 17.00 -5.95
CA ARG A 240 -0.38 17.95 -6.74
C ARG A 240 0.75 18.58 -5.92
N SER A 241 0.52 18.86 -4.64
CA SER A 241 1.53 19.40 -3.73
C SER A 241 2.49 18.34 -3.15
N TRP A 242 2.23 17.05 -3.37
CA TRP A 242 2.98 15.95 -2.77
C TRP A 242 4.47 16.02 -3.05
N GLY A 243 4.87 16.15 -4.32
CA GLY A 243 6.28 16.17 -4.71
C GLY A 243 7.08 17.31 -4.07
N LYS A 244 6.41 18.44 -3.78
CA LYS A 244 7.01 19.59 -3.07
C LYS A 244 7.21 19.29 -1.58
N LYS A 245 6.24 18.64 -0.94
CA LYS A 245 6.27 18.28 0.49
C LYS A 245 7.14 17.05 0.78
N HIS A 246 7.28 16.15 -0.19
CA HIS A 246 7.96 14.86 -0.04
C HIS A 246 8.91 14.60 -1.22
N PRO A 247 10.04 15.33 -1.30
CA PRO A 247 10.99 15.18 -2.39
C PRO A 247 11.56 13.76 -2.47
N GLY A 248 11.55 13.19 -3.67
CA GLY A 248 12.07 11.83 -3.93
C GLY A 248 11.16 10.69 -3.44
N VAL A 249 9.93 10.98 -2.99
CA VAL A 249 8.94 9.98 -2.60
C VAL A 249 7.81 9.96 -3.63
N PRO A 250 7.47 8.80 -4.24
CA PRO A 250 6.37 8.73 -5.19
C PRO A 250 5.03 9.10 -4.52
N ALA A 251 4.15 9.75 -5.27
CA ALA A 251 2.82 10.10 -4.80
C ALA A 251 2.01 8.82 -4.51
N PRO A 252 1.29 8.74 -3.38
CA PRO A 252 0.49 7.57 -3.05
C PRO A 252 -0.79 7.55 -3.86
N ARG A 253 -1.20 6.37 -4.31
CA ARG A 253 -2.54 6.15 -4.87
C ARG A 253 -3.54 5.97 -3.72
N LEU A 254 -4.44 6.93 -3.55
CA LEU A 254 -5.45 6.90 -2.49
C LEU A 254 -6.68 6.06 -2.88
N PHE A 255 -7.35 5.50 -1.87
CA PHE A 255 -8.65 4.83 -1.97
C PHE A 255 -9.41 4.96 -0.65
N THR A 256 -10.74 4.80 -0.71
CA THR A 256 -11.62 4.86 0.46
C THR A 256 -11.63 3.53 1.23
N VAL A 257 -11.78 3.60 2.55
CA VAL A 257 -12.02 2.45 3.42
C VAL A 257 -13.54 2.31 3.61
N GLY A 258 -14.09 1.24 3.05
CA GLY A 258 -15.53 1.07 2.93
C GLY A 258 -16.14 2.11 1.99
N ARG A 259 -17.47 2.19 1.99
CA ARG A 259 -18.21 3.12 1.11
C ARG A 259 -19.28 3.85 1.90
N LEU A 260 -19.68 5.00 1.37
CA LEU A 260 -20.88 5.74 1.71
C LEU A 260 -21.67 5.98 0.42
N ASP A 261 -22.99 5.90 0.51
CA ASP A 261 -23.86 6.20 -0.64
C ASP A 261 -23.66 7.64 -1.11
N VAL A 262 -24.09 7.91 -2.34
CA VAL A 262 -23.98 9.23 -2.98
C VAL A 262 -24.67 10.31 -2.14
N ALA A 263 -25.85 10.01 -1.60
CA ALA A 263 -26.64 10.90 -0.77
C ALA A 263 -26.20 10.96 0.70
N THR A 264 -25.32 10.06 1.13
CA THR A 264 -24.84 9.95 2.51
C THR A 264 -23.57 10.78 2.70
N THR A 265 -23.53 11.56 3.78
CA THR A 265 -22.41 12.44 4.14
C THR A 265 -21.66 11.92 5.36
N GLY A 266 -20.57 12.61 5.73
CA GLY A 266 -19.88 12.34 6.99
C GLY A 266 -18.63 11.49 6.83
N LEU A 267 -18.20 10.92 7.94
CA LEU A 267 -16.89 10.30 8.12
C LEU A 267 -16.64 9.16 7.14
N ILE A 268 -15.60 9.30 6.33
CA ILE A 268 -14.97 8.22 5.56
C ILE A 268 -13.46 8.31 5.71
N ILE A 269 -12.80 7.15 5.79
CA ILE A 269 -11.35 7.08 5.85
C ILE A 269 -10.80 6.88 4.44
N VAL A 270 -9.71 7.57 4.12
CA VAL A 270 -9.00 7.49 2.83
C VAL A 270 -7.54 7.15 3.11
N THR A 271 -7.02 6.15 2.42
CA THR A 271 -5.66 5.65 2.65
C THR A 271 -5.05 5.07 1.38
N ASN A 272 -3.75 4.78 1.41
CA ASN A 272 -3.08 3.90 0.45
C ASN A 272 -2.65 2.55 1.07
N ASP A 273 -2.90 2.33 2.38
CA ASP A 273 -2.56 1.10 3.07
C ASP A 273 -3.70 0.07 2.96
N GLY A 274 -3.52 -0.90 2.06
CA GLY A 274 -4.52 -1.94 1.80
C GLY A 274 -4.73 -2.89 2.98
N ASP A 275 -3.69 -3.13 3.78
CA ASP A 275 -3.78 -4.03 4.93
C ASP A 275 -4.58 -3.38 6.06
N PHE A 276 -4.38 -2.08 6.29
CA PHE A 276 -5.21 -1.29 7.19
C PHE A 276 -6.67 -1.25 6.71
N ALA A 277 -6.90 -0.94 5.43
CA ALA A 277 -8.25 -0.86 4.89
C ALA A 277 -9.01 -2.19 4.98
N GLN A 278 -8.32 -3.32 4.75
CA GLN A 278 -8.88 -4.65 4.92
C GLN A 278 -9.26 -4.89 6.39
N LYS A 279 -8.38 -4.60 7.35
CA LYS A 279 -8.67 -4.77 8.78
C LYS A 279 -9.90 -3.97 9.22
N LEU A 280 -10.06 -2.73 8.74
CA LEU A 280 -11.21 -1.89 9.10
C LEU A 280 -12.52 -2.30 8.40
N SER A 281 -12.44 -2.87 7.19
CA SER A 281 -13.63 -3.21 6.40
C SER A 281 -14.08 -4.66 6.60
N HIS A 282 -13.24 -5.53 7.16
CA HIS A 282 -13.54 -6.94 7.28
C HIS A 282 -14.71 -7.17 8.27
N PRO A 283 -15.69 -8.03 7.97
CA PRO A 283 -16.82 -8.28 8.86
C PRO A 283 -16.41 -8.71 10.28
N SER A 284 -15.33 -9.49 10.41
CA SER A 284 -14.83 -9.94 11.72
C SER A 284 -14.25 -8.81 12.60
N SER A 285 -14.05 -7.61 12.06
CA SER A 285 -13.56 -6.47 12.85
C SER A 285 -14.61 -5.94 13.81
N ASN A 286 -15.89 -6.25 13.57
CA ASN A 286 -17.04 -5.83 14.37
C ASN A 286 -17.04 -4.33 14.74
N LEU A 287 -16.53 -3.49 13.84
CA LEU A 287 -16.41 -2.06 14.08
C LEU A 287 -17.79 -1.39 13.96
N SER A 288 -18.26 -0.83 15.08
CA SER A 288 -19.48 -0.05 15.13
C SER A 288 -19.37 1.22 14.27
N LYS A 289 -20.48 1.58 13.63
CA LYS A 289 -20.62 2.76 12.79
C LYS A 289 -21.82 3.52 13.30
N GLU A 290 -21.60 4.77 13.70
CA GLU A 290 -22.67 5.63 14.20
C GLU A 290 -23.14 6.58 13.11
N TYR A 291 -24.44 6.58 12.90
CA TYR A 291 -25.14 7.44 11.96
C TYR A 291 -26.10 8.36 12.69
N ILE A 292 -26.21 9.58 12.16
CA ILE A 292 -27.27 10.52 12.48
C ILE A 292 -28.20 10.56 11.27
N ALA A 293 -29.40 10.02 11.43
CA ALA A 293 -30.46 10.07 10.44
C ALA A 293 -31.40 11.22 10.77
N THR A 294 -31.51 12.19 9.88
CA THR A 294 -32.55 13.21 9.94
C THR A 294 -33.75 12.69 9.17
N VAL A 295 -34.91 12.63 9.81
CA VAL A 295 -36.11 12.00 9.25
C VAL A 295 -37.22 13.02 9.06
N ASP A 296 -38.05 12.80 8.04
CA ASP A 296 -39.24 13.60 7.79
C ASP A 296 -40.40 13.13 8.69
N GLY A 297 -41.21 14.08 9.17
CA GLY A 297 -42.36 13.82 10.04
C GLY A 297 -42.03 13.63 11.52
N LEU A 298 -43.04 13.16 12.27
CA LEU A 298 -42.94 12.94 13.71
C LEU A 298 -42.44 11.53 14.03
N VAL A 299 -41.48 11.45 14.95
CA VAL A 299 -40.98 10.17 15.48
C VAL A 299 -41.70 9.83 16.78
N HIS A 300 -42.34 8.67 16.81
CA HIS A 300 -42.98 8.10 17.99
C HIS A 300 -42.17 6.90 18.51
N LYS A 301 -42.40 6.52 19.78
CA LYS A 301 -41.73 5.37 20.42
C LYS A 301 -41.87 4.07 19.60
N ARG A 302 -43.04 3.83 18.99
CA ARG A 302 -43.27 2.66 18.12
C ARG A 302 -42.25 2.54 16.99
N HIS A 303 -41.86 3.68 16.40
CA HIS A 303 -40.87 3.67 15.30
C HIS A 303 -39.50 3.25 15.82
N LEU A 304 -39.09 3.73 17.00
CA LEU A 304 -37.82 3.35 17.62
C LEU A 304 -37.77 1.85 17.94
N VAL A 305 -38.87 1.30 18.45
CA VAL A 305 -39.01 -0.14 18.72
C VAL A 305 -38.86 -0.94 17.41
N THR A 306 -39.59 -0.58 16.37
CA THR A 306 -39.50 -1.27 15.06
C THR A 306 -38.10 -1.21 14.45
N ILE A 307 -37.38 -0.09 14.57
CA ILE A 307 -35.98 0.00 14.11
C ILE A 307 -35.09 -0.91 14.96
N SER A 308 -35.31 -0.95 16.28
CA SER A 308 -34.52 -1.75 17.23
C SER A 308 -34.73 -3.26 17.05
N GLU A 309 -35.90 -3.68 16.58
CA GLU A 309 -36.17 -5.09 16.21
C GLU A 309 -35.40 -5.54 14.96
N GLY A 310 -34.83 -4.61 14.20
CA GLY A 310 -34.05 -4.90 13.00
C GLY A 310 -34.88 -5.18 11.75
N THR A 311 -34.22 -5.49 10.63
CA THR A 311 -34.86 -5.83 9.36
C THR A 311 -34.05 -6.85 8.57
N SER A 312 -34.71 -7.61 7.69
CA SER A 312 -34.02 -8.55 6.81
C SER A 312 -33.47 -7.82 5.57
N ILE A 313 -32.17 -7.95 5.33
CA ILE A 313 -31.45 -7.34 4.21
C ILE A 313 -30.65 -8.43 3.52
N GLU A 314 -30.98 -8.71 2.26
CA GLU A 314 -30.32 -9.76 1.47
C GLU A 314 -30.35 -11.14 2.18
N GLY A 315 -31.46 -11.47 2.82
CA GLY A 315 -31.69 -12.75 3.50
C GLY A 315 -31.06 -12.86 4.90
N VAL A 316 -30.45 -11.80 5.42
CA VAL A 316 -29.90 -11.78 6.79
C VAL A 316 -30.61 -10.74 7.62
N HIS A 317 -30.98 -11.11 8.84
CA HIS A 317 -31.63 -10.21 9.79
C HIS A 317 -30.60 -9.31 10.47
N CYS A 318 -30.64 -8.02 10.16
CA CYS A 318 -29.74 -7.00 10.69
C CYS A 318 -30.41 -6.27 11.85
N VAL A 319 -29.74 -6.20 13.00
CA VAL A 319 -30.24 -5.55 14.21
C VAL A 319 -29.26 -4.44 14.61
N PRO A 320 -29.73 -3.19 14.79
CA PRO A 320 -28.88 -2.10 15.26
C PRO A 320 -28.57 -2.27 16.75
N ASP A 321 -27.37 -1.85 17.16
CA ASP A 321 -26.93 -1.91 18.55
C ASP A 321 -27.64 -0.84 19.40
N ILE A 322 -27.88 0.33 18.80
CA ILE A 322 -28.46 1.50 19.47
C ILE A 322 -29.39 2.22 18.50
N VAL A 323 -30.57 2.58 19.00
CA VAL A 323 -31.53 3.46 18.32
C VAL A 323 -32.05 4.48 19.33
N GLU A 324 -31.69 5.75 19.16
CA GLU A 324 -32.06 6.81 20.09
C GLU A 324 -32.62 8.02 19.33
N LEU A 325 -33.72 8.58 19.83
CA LEU A 325 -34.19 9.90 19.41
C LEU A 325 -33.31 10.96 20.07
N LEU A 326 -32.64 11.77 19.27
CA LEU A 326 -31.80 12.85 19.76
C LEU A 326 -32.64 14.06 20.19
N PRO A 327 -32.15 14.87 21.15
CA PRO A 327 -32.78 16.12 21.52
C PRO A 327 -33.02 17.04 20.31
N ARG A 328 -34.12 17.77 20.34
CA ARG A 328 -34.40 18.80 19.33
C ARG A 328 -33.32 19.87 19.38
N GLN A 329 -32.88 20.32 18.21
CA GLN A 329 -31.99 21.47 18.08
C GLN A 329 -32.78 22.66 17.53
N PRO A 330 -32.52 23.89 18.00
CA PRO A 330 -33.23 25.09 17.53
C PRO A 330 -33.21 25.24 16.01
N ASP A 331 -32.06 24.93 15.41
CA ASP A 331 -31.82 25.12 13.98
C ASP A 331 -32.29 23.94 13.11
N VAL A 332 -32.72 22.83 13.72
CA VAL A 332 -33.13 21.63 13.00
C VAL A 332 -34.56 21.26 13.36
N GLN A 333 -35.47 21.62 12.46
CA GLN A 333 -36.91 21.34 12.59
C GLN A 333 -37.24 19.84 12.55
N ARG A 334 -36.41 19.05 11.87
CA ARG A 334 -36.63 17.61 11.67
C ARG A 334 -36.12 16.78 12.83
N ALA A 335 -36.82 15.68 13.12
CA ALA A 335 -36.36 14.72 14.11
C ALA A 335 -35.05 14.06 13.68
N ARG A 336 -34.20 13.74 14.67
CA ARG A 336 -32.89 13.14 14.44
C ARG A 336 -32.76 11.86 15.24
N LEU A 337 -32.35 10.80 14.57
CA LEU A 337 -32.11 9.49 15.17
C LEU A 337 -30.61 9.21 15.18
N ARG A 338 -30.11 8.76 16.32
CA ARG A 338 -28.80 8.13 16.44
C ARG A 338 -28.99 6.63 16.24
N ILE A 339 -28.32 6.09 15.24
CA ILE A 339 -28.38 4.66 14.89
C ILE A 339 -26.96 4.12 14.85
N VAL A 340 -26.67 3.10 15.65
CA VAL A 340 -25.37 2.42 15.66
C VAL A 340 -25.54 1.01 15.10
N VAL A 341 -24.71 0.68 14.12
CA VAL A 341 -24.68 -0.64 13.50
C VAL A 341 -23.25 -1.16 13.43
N HIS A 342 -23.04 -2.45 13.66
CA HIS A 342 -21.74 -3.10 13.48
C HIS A 342 -21.58 -3.68 12.07
N GLU A 343 -22.69 -4.04 11.42
CA GLU A 343 -22.71 -4.46 10.03
C GLU A 343 -22.42 -3.29 9.06
N GLY A 344 -22.40 -3.59 7.78
CA GLY A 344 -22.14 -2.64 6.71
C GLY A 344 -22.84 -3.05 5.43
N ARG A 345 -24.06 -3.59 5.55
CA ARG A 345 -24.82 -4.06 4.38
C ARG A 345 -25.27 -2.89 3.52
N LYS A 346 -25.62 -3.22 2.27
CA LYS A 346 -26.09 -2.21 1.31
C LYS A 346 -27.34 -1.52 1.86
N HIS A 347 -27.26 -0.21 2.02
CA HIS A 347 -28.36 0.66 2.50
C HIS A 347 -28.95 0.29 3.87
N GLU A 348 -28.19 -0.39 4.73
CA GLU A 348 -28.67 -0.97 5.99
C GLU A 348 -29.50 -0.01 6.86
N VAL A 349 -28.94 1.16 7.20
CA VAL A 349 -29.64 2.16 8.02
C VAL A 349 -30.89 2.71 7.33
N ARG A 350 -30.89 2.79 6.00
CA ARG A 350 -32.06 3.27 5.24
C ARG A 350 -33.18 2.24 5.28
N GLU A 351 -32.88 0.96 5.12
CA GLU A 351 -33.87 -0.11 5.18
C GLU A 351 -34.46 -0.26 6.60
N LEU A 352 -33.63 -0.10 7.64
CA LEU A 352 -34.09 -0.10 9.04
C LEU A 352 -35.12 1.01 9.29
N VAL A 353 -34.82 2.24 8.89
CA VAL A 353 -35.72 3.39 9.08
C VAL A 353 -36.97 3.26 8.20
N LYS A 354 -36.82 2.79 6.96
CA LYS A 354 -37.93 2.55 6.03
C LYS A 354 -38.92 1.52 6.56
N LYS A 355 -38.45 0.43 7.18
CA LYS A 355 -39.30 -0.59 7.80
C LYS A 355 -40.21 0.00 8.90
N ALA A 356 -39.73 1.01 9.61
CA ALA A 356 -40.53 1.71 10.62
C ALA A 356 -41.53 2.73 10.04
N GLY A 357 -41.65 2.81 8.71
CA GLY A 357 -42.55 3.74 8.02
C GLY A 357 -42.03 5.19 8.01
N LEU A 358 -40.74 5.39 8.23
CA LEU A 358 -40.10 6.71 8.24
C LEU A 358 -39.28 6.94 6.97
N GLU A 359 -39.17 8.20 6.57
CA GLU A 359 -38.35 8.63 5.43
C GLU A 359 -37.12 9.40 5.91
N ILE A 360 -35.94 9.04 5.37
CA ILE A 360 -34.69 9.73 5.69
C ILE A 360 -34.49 10.92 4.76
N HIS A 361 -34.55 12.12 5.33
CA HIS A 361 -34.16 13.35 4.67
C HIS A 361 -32.64 13.44 4.44
N SER A 362 -31.86 13.14 5.47
CA SER A 362 -30.39 13.14 5.39
C SER A 362 -29.76 12.11 6.31
N LEU A 363 -28.61 11.58 5.89
CA LEU A 363 -27.85 10.57 6.64
C LEU A 363 -26.39 10.99 6.72
N LYS A 364 -25.88 11.17 7.94
CA LYS A 364 -24.47 11.52 8.21
C LYS A 364 -23.82 10.45 9.07
N ARG A 365 -22.73 9.83 8.61
CA ARG A 365 -21.90 8.97 9.45
C ARG A 365 -21.00 9.85 10.32
N VAL A 366 -21.03 9.66 11.64
CA VAL A 366 -20.30 10.51 12.59
C VAL A 366 -19.24 9.75 13.37
N ARG A 367 -19.24 8.40 13.36
CA ARG A 367 -18.22 7.60 14.03
C ARG A 367 -17.95 6.28 13.29
N ILE A 368 -16.70 5.84 13.30
CA ILE A 368 -16.27 4.48 12.91
C ILE A 368 -15.39 3.95 14.04
N GLY A 369 -15.80 2.87 14.69
CA GLY A 369 -15.14 2.35 15.89
C GLY A 369 -15.01 3.42 16.97
N GLY A 370 -13.78 3.62 17.47
CA GLY A 370 -13.47 4.69 18.42
C GLY A 370 -13.22 6.07 17.79
N PHE A 371 -13.15 6.18 16.46
CA PHE A 371 -12.83 7.44 15.80
C PHE A 371 -14.10 8.22 15.43
N ARG A 372 -14.29 9.36 16.09
CA ARG A 372 -15.42 10.28 15.86
C ARG A 372 -15.02 11.37 14.87
N LEU A 373 -15.96 11.75 14.01
CA LEU A 373 -15.80 12.87 13.10
C LEU A 373 -15.49 14.15 13.91
N PRO A 374 -14.34 14.79 13.68
CA PRO A 374 -13.99 16.02 14.38
C PRO A 374 -15.01 17.13 14.05
N PRO A 375 -15.41 17.95 15.04
CA PRO A 375 -16.43 19.00 14.86
C PRO A 375 -15.95 20.12 13.93
N ASP A 376 -14.65 20.38 13.87
CA ASP A 376 -13.97 21.33 12.99
C ASP A 376 -13.94 20.89 11.51
N LEU A 377 -14.18 19.60 11.24
CA LEU A 377 -14.38 19.06 9.89
C LEU A 377 -15.86 19.11 9.44
N GLY A 378 -16.75 19.64 10.28
CA GLY A 378 -18.20 19.39 10.34
C GLY A 378 -19.07 20.09 9.30
#